data_AF-A0A7Z6U7M4-F1
#
_entry.id   AF-A0A7Z6U7M4-F1
#
_cell.length_a   1.000
_cell.length_b   1.000
_cell.length_c   1.000
_cell.angle_alpha   90.00
_cell.angle_beta   90.00
_cell.angle_gamma   90.00
#
_symmetry.space_group_name_H-M   'P 1'
#
loop_
_entity.id
_entity.type
_entity.pdbx_description
1 polymer ?
#
loop_
_entity_poly.entity_id
_entity_poly.type
_entity_poly.pdbx_seq_one_letter_code
_entity_poly.pdbx_strand_id
1 'polypeptide(L)' 'MQIAQWLLEQPQVARVLYPALPGDPGHALWKRDFHGCNGLLSFEFKTDDRQVLDRFVGALKLFGIGY' A
#
# COMPACT_ATOMS: atom_id res chain seq x y z
N MET A 1 10.15 -0.60 4.75
CA MET A 1 9.54 0.73 4.49
C MET A 1 9.77 1.29 3.08
N GLN A 2 10.72 0.76 2.28
CA GLN A 2 11.02 1.33 0.96
C GLN A 2 9.84 1.27 -0.03
N ILE A 3 9.10 0.16 -0.08
CA ILE A 3 7.95 0.01 -0.99
C ILE A 3 6.81 0.99 -0.67
N ALA A 4 6.48 1.18 0.61
CA ALA A 4 5.41 2.10 1.02
C ALA A 4 5.75 3.55 0.65
N GLN A 5 7.01 3.96 0.81
CA GLN A 5 7.50 5.28 0.39
C GLN A 5 7.51 5.42 -1.12
N TRP A 6 8.01 4.41 -1.84
CA TRP A 6 8.02 4.40 -3.30
C TRP A 6 6.60 4.51 -3.89
N LEU A 7 5.62 3.83 -3.29
CA LEU A 7 4.21 3.90 -3.71
C LEU A 7 3.63 5.32 -3.55
N LEU A 8 4.02 6.08 -2.53
CA LEU A 8 3.59 7.47 -2.35
C LEU A 8 4.07 8.40 -3.48
N GLU A 9 5.17 8.04 -4.13
CA GLU A 9 5.75 8.82 -5.24
C GLU A 9 5.12 8.46 -6.60
N GLN A 10 4.33 7.39 -6.69
CA GLN A 10 3.77 6.96 -7.97
C GLN A 10 2.55 7.82 -8.36
N PRO A 11 2.53 8.40 -9.57
CA PRO A 11 1.47 9.30 -9.98
C PRO A 11 0.10 8.62 -10.10
N GLN A 12 0.06 7.30 -10.27
CA GLN A 12 -1.18 6.51 -10.35
C GLN A 12 -1.75 6.15 -8.97
N VAL A 13 -0.99 6.29 -7.90
CA VAL A 13 -1.40 5.94 -6.53
C VAL A 13 -2.12 7.13 -5.89
N ALA A 14 -3.30 6.89 -5.35
CA ALA A 14 -4.11 7.87 -4.64
C ALA A 14 -3.71 7.99 -3.17
N ARG A 15 -3.55 6.85 -2.49
CA ARG A 15 -3.12 6.79 -1.09
C ARG A 15 -2.44 5.46 -0.78
N VAL A 16 -1.57 5.49 0.22
CA VAL A 16 -0.94 4.30 0.82
C VAL A 16 -1.44 4.20 2.26
N LEU A 17 -1.93 3.02 2.62
CA LEU A 17 -2.44 2.65 3.93
C LEU A 17 -1.38 1.76 4.59
N TYR A 18 -0.64 2.35 5.53
CA TYR A 18 0.43 1.69 6.26
C TYR A 18 0.62 2.40 7.60
N PRO A 19 0.22 1.80 8.75
CA PRO A 19 0.20 2.49 10.04
C PRO A 19 1.55 3.05 10.51
N ALA A 20 2.66 2.50 10.01
CA ALA A 20 3.99 3.05 10.32
C ALA A 20 4.33 4.34 9.55
N LEU A 21 3.52 4.78 8.57
CA LEU A 21 3.70 6.06 7.89
C LEU A 21 3.10 7.21 8.71
N PRO A 22 3.81 8.36 8.84
CA PRO A 22 3.31 9.54 9.54
C PRO A 22 1.98 10.12 9.04
N GLY A 23 1.57 9.81 7.80
CA GLY A 23 0.32 10.27 7.21
C GLY A 23 -0.87 9.32 7.37
N ASP A 24 -0.68 8.16 7.98
CA ASP A 24 -1.74 7.18 8.17
C ASP A 24 -2.63 7.57 9.38
N PRO A 25 -3.96 7.50 9.28
CA PRO A 25 -4.86 7.79 10.40
C PRO A 25 -4.58 6.94 11.66
N GLY A 26 -4.08 5.72 11.46
CA GLY A 26 -3.69 4.80 12.52
C GLY A 26 -2.30 5.06 13.10
N HIS A 27 -1.53 6.02 12.59
CA HIS A 27 -0.13 6.23 12.98
C HIS A 27 0.05 6.53 14.47
N ALA A 28 -0.83 7.36 15.04
CA ALA A 28 -0.77 7.70 16.45
C ALA A 28 -1.00 6.48 17.36
N LEU A 29 -1.94 5.60 16.98
CA LEU A 29 -2.20 4.35 17.68
C LEU A 29 -1.05 3.37 17.48
N TRP A 30 -0.54 3.23 16.25
CA TRP A 30 0.60 2.39 15.94
C TRP A 30 1.82 2.77 16.77
N LYS A 31 2.15 4.06 16.85
CA LYS A 31 3.30 4.57 17.62
C LYS A 31 3.18 4.31 19.13
N ARG A 32 1.95 4.22 19.65
CA ARG A 32 1.68 3.91 21.07
C ARG A 32 1.80 2.41 21.35
N ASP A 33 1.23 1.58 20.49
CA ASP A 33 0.97 0.17 20.78
C ASP A 33 1.95 -0.81 20.11
N PHE A 34 2.71 -0.35 19.12
CA PHE A 34 3.60 -1.21 18.32
C PHE A 34 5.01 -0.62 18.19
N HIS A 35 6.00 -1.51 18.18
CA HIS A 35 7.41 -1.16 17.92
C HIS A 35 7.84 -1.50 16.48
N GLY A 36 6.93 -2.05 15.67
CA GLY A 36 7.21 -2.47 14.31
C GLY A 36 5.93 -2.70 13.53
N CYS A 37 6.08 -2.98 12.25
CA CYS A 37 4.98 -3.35 11.38
C CYS A 37 5.44 -4.53 10.52
N ASN A 38 4.51 -5.40 10.16
CA ASN A 38 4.83 -6.51 9.26
C ASN A 38 4.94 -6.00 7.80
N GLY A 39 5.14 -6.92 6.87
CA GLY A 39 5.18 -6.62 5.43
C GLY A 39 3.82 -6.31 4.80
N LEU A 40 2.73 -6.26 5.58
CA LEU A 40 1.40 -5.99 5.06
C LEU A 40 1.24 -4.49 4.77
N LEU A 41 0.83 -4.17 3.56
CA LEU A 41 0.53 -2.82 3.14
C LEU A 41 -0.69 -2.85 2.22
N SER A 42 -1.42 -1.75 2.16
CA SER A 42 -2.49 -1.56 1.19
C SER A 42 -2.33 -0.20 0.52
N PHE A 43 -2.80 -0.06 -0.70
CA PHE A 43 -2.78 1.21 -1.41
C PHE A 43 -3.92 1.24 -2.42
N GLU A 44 -4.26 2.44 -2.87
CA GLU A 44 -5.33 2.66 -3.82
C GLU A 44 -4.81 3.38 -5.06
N PHE A 45 -5.38 3.04 -6.21
CA PHE A 45 -5.15 3.78 -7.45
C PHE A 45 -6.07 5.01 -7.52
N LYS A 46 -5.66 6.02 -8.29
CA LYS A 46 -6.51 7.18 -8.62
C LYS A 46 -7.66 6.84 -9.57
N THR A 47 -7.67 5.63 -10.13
CA THR A 47 -8.70 5.13 -11.04
C THR A 47 -9.37 3.91 -10.42
N ASP A 48 -10.65 3.76 -10.72
CA ASP A 48 -11.49 2.61 -10.45
C ASP A 48 -11.68 1.71 -11.69
N ASP A 49 -10.97 1.98 -12.78
CA ASP A 49 -11.04 1.18 -14.01
C ASP A 49 -10.54 -0.24 -13.75
N ARG A 50 -11.49 -1.17 -13.75
CA ARG A 50 -11.23 -2.57 -13.43
C ARG A 50 -10.22 -3.21 -14.39
N GLN A 51 -10.20 -2.84 -15.66
CA GLN A 51 -9.26 -3.42 -16.63
C GLN A 51 -7.82 -2.99 -16.33
N VAL A 52 -7.63 -1.76 -15.87
CA VAL A 52 -6.31 -1.26 -15.44
C VAL A 52 -5.85 -2.00 -14.19
N LEU A 53 -6.75 -2.18 -13.22
CA LEU A 53 -6.47 -2.90 -11.97
C LEU A 53 -6.12 -4.37 -12.24
N ASP A 54 -6.91 -5.06 -13.05
CA ASP A 54 -6.68 -6.47 -13.40
C ASP A 54 -5.35 -6.64 -14.16
N ARG A 55 -5.00 -5.70 -15.05
CA ARG A 55 -3.71 -5.69 -15.75
C ARG A 55 -2.53 -5.50 -14.79
N PHE A 56 -2.67 -4.59 -13.82
CA PHE A 56 -1.64 -4.38 -12.80
C PHE A 56 -1.41 -5.66 -11.99
N VAL A 57 -2.48 -6.25 -11.46
CA VAL A 57 -2.40 -7.49 -10.67
C VAL A 57 -1.81 -8.63 -11.51
N GLY A 58 -2.27 -8.79 -12.76
CA GLY A 58 -1.77 -9.82 -13.67
C GLY A 58 -0.30 -9.65 -14.08
N ALA A 59 0.27 -8.44 -13.94
CA ALA A 59 1.68 -8.17 -14.24
C ALA A 59 2.62 -8.45 -13.05
N LEU A 60 2.10 -8.69 -11.85
CA LEU A 60 2.92 -8.98 -10.67
C LEU A 60 3.56 -10.37 -10.78
N LYS A 61 4.89 -10.41 -10.76
CA LYS A 61 5.66 -11.67 -10.85
C LYS A 61 6.08 -12.23 -9.48
N LEU A 62 6.20 -11.34 -8.49
CA LEU A 62 6.70 -11.68 -7.14
C LEU A 62 5.58 -11.77 -6.11
N PHE A 63 4.41 -11.20 -6.41
CA PHE A 63 3.25 -11.19 -5.53
C PHE A 63 2.14 -11.99 -6.20
N GLY A 64 1.83 -13.16 -5.65
CA GLY A 64 0.73 -14.00 -6.10
C GLY A 64 -0.61 -13.61 -5.46
N ILE A 65 -1.71 -13.91 -6.16
CA ILE A 65 -3.05 -13.86 -5.58
C ILE A 65 -3.22 -15.14 -4.75
N GLY A 66 -3.46 -15.01 -3.44
CA GLY A 66 -3.76 -16.15 -2.57
C GLY A 66 -5.14 -16.74 -2.90
N TYR A 67 -5.21 -18.08 -2.92
CA TYR A 67 -6.43 -18.89 -3.07
C TYR A 67 -6.64 -19.75 -1.83
#